data_AF-A0A3C1WI62-F1
#
_entry.id   AF-A0A3C1WI62-F1
#
_cell.length_a   1.000
_cell.length_b   1.000
_cell.length_c   1.000
_cell.angle_alpha   90.00
_cell.angle_beta   90.00
_cell.angle_gamma   90.00
#
_symmetry.space_group_name_H-M   'P 1'
#
loop_
_entity.id
_entity.type
_entity.pdbx_description
1 polymer ?
#
loop_
_entity_poly.entity_id
_entity_poly.type
_entity_poly.pdbx_seq_one_letter_code
_entity_poly.pdbx_strand_id
1 'polypeptide(L)'
;MKSGAILLACSMTTALAEEGAPKNVNKKVTVIAAQTSADGSSEVTREVTRDCILSLPNPDILEPMVTSEAIYLRSINGDSGRNEWAKSYTAKLDVNYLTDEKELLIITTRAVESRAPVIKEVEKKLRHAQSFVSDPSEGGTAAGRSHRQYYFTSREEAVKDVRARARIWIQQQKAVLCEEKK
;
A
#
# COMPACT_ATOMS: atom_id res chain seq x y z
N MET A 1 -82.34 39.41 -20.17
CA MET A 1 -82.51 38.05 -20.72
C MET A 1 -81.54 37.11 -20.00
N LYS A 2 -82.09 36.07 -19.39
CA LYS A 2 -81.53 34.74 -19.03
C LYS A 2 -80.12 34.60 -18.42
N SER A 3 -80.12 34.02 -17.20
CA SER A 3 -79.29 32.90 -16.72
C SER A 3 -77.76 33.07 -16.66
N GLY A 4 -77.05 32.65 -15.61
CA GLY A 4 -77.41 31.80 -14.50
C GLY A 4 -76.24 31.68 -13.52
N ALA A 5 -76.57 31.26 -12.30
CA ALA A 5 -75.64 30.95 -11.23
C ALA A 5 -75.00 29.56 -11.43
N ILE A 6 -73.70 29.44 -11.19
CA ILE A 6 -73.02 28.17 -10.90
C ILE A 6 -72.00 28.42 -9.77
N LEU A 7 -72.26 27.79 -8.62
CA LEU A 7 -71.26 27.49 -7.59
C LEU A 7 -70.26 26.46 -8.14
N LEU A 8 -68.98 26.58 -7.80
CA LEU A 8 -68.11 25.41 -7.68
C LEU A 8 -67.08 25.59 -6.55
N ALA A 9 -66.97 24.53 -5.76
CA ALA A 9 -66.21 24.42 -4.53
C ALA A 9 -64.75 24.00 -4.75
N CYS A 10 -63.90 24.40 -3.80
CA CYS A 10 -62.86 23.62 -3.11
C CYS A 10 -62.06 22.55 -3.89
N SER A 11 -60.73 22.72 -3.95
CA SER A 11 -59.77 21.69 -3.53
C SER A 11 -58.33 22.20 -3.56
N MET A 12 -57.68 22.18 -2.40
CA MET A 12 -56.23 22.23 -2.24
C MET A 12 -55.61 20.93 -2.75
N THR A 13 -54.50 21.01 -3.50
CA THR A 13 -53.45 19.98 -3.45
C THR A 13 -52.13 20.56 -3.94
N THR A 14 -51.19 20.66 -3.01
CA THR A 14 -49.76 20.85 -3.21
C THR A 14 -49.16 19.63 -3.93
N ALA A 15 -48.55 19.82 -5.09
CA ALA A 15 -47.69 18.81 -5.71
C ALA A 15 -46.24 19.03 -5.23
N LEU A 16 -45.77 18.15 -4.33
CA LEU A 16 -44.36 17.99 -4.03
C LEU A 16 -43.75 17.03 -5.06
N ALA A 17 -42.58 17.42 -5.54
CA ALA A 17 -41.72 16.63 -6.41
C ALA A 17 -41.12 15.44 -5.66
N GLU A 18 -41.04 14.28 -6.30
CA GLU A 18 -40.22 13.17 -5.84
C GLU A 18 -39.44 12.56 -7.02
N GLU A 19 -38.19 13.01 -7.08
CA GLU A 19 -36.93 12.31 -7.35
C GLU A 19 -36.85 11.25 -8.46
N GLY A 20 -35.97 11.58 -9.42
CA GLY A 20 -35.62 10.78 -10.58
C GLY A 20 -34.97 9.44 -10.23
N ALA A 21 -35.31 8.48 -11.07
CA ALA A 21 -34.83 7.12 -11.09
C ALA A 21 -33.28 6.99 -11.09
N PRO A 22 -32.71 5.94 -10.47
CA PRO A 22 -31.29 5.67 -10.52
C PRO A 22 -30.85 5.23 -11.91
N LYS A 23 -29.82 5.90 -12.44
CA LYS A 23 -29.11 5.53 -13.67
C LYS A 23 -28.44 4.16 -13.49
N ASN A 24 -28.89 3.18 -14.26
CA ASN A 24 -28.26 1.88 -14.38
C ASN A 24 -26.87 2.03 -15.03
N VAL A 25 -25.81 1.92 -14.22
CA VAL A 25 -24.43 1.82 -14.70
C VAL A 25 -24.20 0.35 -15.08
N ASN A 26 -24.32 0.04 -16.37
CA ASN A 26 -23.95 -1.26 -16.93
C ASN A 26 -22.43 -1.48 -16.82
N LYS A 27 -21.96 -2.08 -15.73
CA LYS A 27 -20.62 -2.69 -15.66
C LYS A 27 -20.73 -4.12 -16.20
N LYS A 28 -20.23 -4.34 -17.42
CA LYS A 28 -20.21 -5.64 -18.10
C LYS A 28 -19.17 -6.54 -17.41
N VAL A 29 -19.60 -7.32 -16.43
CA VAL A 29 -18.78 -8.35 -15.77
C VAL A 29 -18.96 -9.66 -16.52
N THR A 30 -17.91 -10.16 -17.16
CA THR A 30 -17.91 -11.44 -17.86
C THR A 30 -17.61 -12.55 -16.85
N VAL A 31 -18.65 -13.27 -16.40
CA VAL A 31 -18.48 -14.46 -15.55
C VAL A 31 -18.04 -15.62 -16.44
N ILE A 32 -16.77 -16.04 -16.33
CA ILE A 32 -16.24 -17.19 -17.07
C ILE A 32 -16.59 -18.46 -16.28
N ALA A 33 -17.63 -19.16 -16.74
CA ALA A 33 -18.01 -20.53 -16.40
C ALA A 33 -18.20 -20.88 -14.90
N ALA A 34 -19.40 -20.63 -14.36
CA ALA A 34 -19.84 -21.23 -13.10
C ALA A 34 -20.68 -22.49 -13.40
N GLN A 35 -20.12 -23.69 -13.19
CA GLN A 35 -20.91 -24.92 -13.11
C GLN A 35 -21.44 -25.07 -11.68
N THR A 36 -22.76 -25.10 -11.52
CA THR A 36 -23.43 -25.21 -10.22
C THR A 36 -23.81 -26.66 -9.91
N SER A 37 -23.20 -27.23 -8.86
CA SER A 37 -23.73 -28.40 -8.16
C SER A 37 -24.12 -27.96 -6.74
N ALA A 38 -25.29 -28.39 -6.25
CA ALA A 38 -25.84 -27.95 -4.98
C ALA A 38 -25.33 -28.83 -3.84
N ASP A 39 -24.30 -28.36 -3.12
CA ASP A 39 -23.67 -29.04 -1.98
C ASP A 39 -23.90 -28.29 -0.64
N GLY A 40 -24.66 -27.19 -0.66
CA GLY A 40 -24.90 -26.35 0.51
C GLY A 40 -23.70 -25.49 0.95
N SER A 41 -22.57 -25.54 0.23
CA SER A 41 -21.39 -24.73 0.51
C SER A 41 -21.52 -23.31 -0.03
N SER A 42 -20.77 -22.38 0.58
CA SER A 42 -20.58 -21.03 0.05
C SER A 42 -19.11 -20.83 -0.26
N GLU A 43 -18.82 -20.32 -1.44
CA GLU A 43 -17.46 -20.03 -1.89
C GLU A 43 -17.26 -18.51 -1.92
N VAL A 44 -16.12 -18.06 -1.43
CA VAL A 44 -15.76 -16.64 -1.36
C VAL A 44 -14.49 -16.43 -2.15
N THR A 45 -14.63 -15.83 -3.32
CA THR A 45 -13.50 -15.43 -4.17
C THR A 45 -13.17 -13.98 -3.92
N ARG A 46 -11.87 -13.67 -3.83
CA ARG A 46 -11.35 -12.31 -3.65
C ARG A 46 -10.54 -11.91 -4.86
N GLU A 47 -10.84 -10.75 -5.42
CA GLU A 47 -10.08 -10.17 -6.53
C GLU A 47 -9.65 -8.75 -6.15
N VAL A 48 -8.34 -8.48 -6.17
CA VAL A 48 -7.81 -7.15 -5.87
C VAL A 48 -7.96 -6.28 -7.12
N THR A 49 -8.77 -5.22 -7.00
CA THR A 49 -9.06 -4.28 -8.09
C THR A 49 -8.25 -3.00 -8.02
N ARG A 50 -7.70 -2.69 -6.85
CA ARG A 50 -6.81 -1.55 -6.62
C ARG A 50 -5.87 -1.88 -5.48
N ASP A 51 -4.62 -1.55 -5.67
CA ASP A 51 -3.59 -1.49 -4.64
C ASP A 51 -2.74 -0.26 -4.96
N CYS A 52 -2.78 0.73 -4.06
CA CYS A 52 -2.01 1.96 -4.22
C CYS A 52 -1.55 2.50 -2.87
N ILE A 53 -0.46 3.24 -2.88
CA ILE A 53 0.10 3.85 -1.68
C ILE A 53 -0.61 5.19 -1.41
N LEU A 54 -1.17 5.34 -0.22
CA LEU A 54 -1.85 6.58 0.19
C LEU A 54 -0.86 7.71 0.45
N SER A 55 0.23 7.40 1.16
CA SER A 55 1.25 8.38 1.50
C SER A 55 2.59 7.71 1.74
N LEU A 56 3.63 8.38 1.27
CA LEU A 56 5.02 8.05 1.55
C LEU A 56 5.60 9.12 2.49
N PRO A 57 6.36 8.74 3.53
CA PRO A 57 7.03 9.70 4.39
C PRO A 57 8.14 10.44 3.62
N ASN A 58 8.50 11.64 4.07
CA ASN A 58 9.66 12.33 3.54
C ASN A 58 10.95 11.63 4.00
N PRO A 59 11.88 11.24 3.11
CA PRO A 59 13.13 10.59 3.51
C PRO A 59 14.00 11.40 4.47
N ASP A 60 13.90 12.74 4.43
CA ASP A 60 14.80 13.62 5.19
C ASP A 60 14.43 13.73 6.68
N ILE A 61 13.17 13.45 7.03
CA ILE A 61 12.68 13.42 8.42
C ILE A 61 12.87 12.06 9.09
N LEU A 62 13.26 11.03 8.31
CA LEU A 62 13.44 9.70 8.83
C LEU A 62 14.78 9.60 9.59
N GLU A 63 14.69 9.16 10.84
CA GLU A 63 15.83 8.96 11.72
C GLU A 63 16.24 7.48 11.71
N PRO A 64 17.42 7.14 11.15
CA PRO A 64 17.92 5.78 11.20
C PRO A 64 18.46 5.45 12.59
N MET A 65 18.18 4.24 13.03
CA MET A 65 18.77 3.64 14.21
C MET A 65 20.20 3.22 13.87
N VAL A 66 21.18 3.77 14.57
CA VAL A 66 22.59 3.42 14.40
C VAL A 66 23.04 2.52 15.53
N THR A 67 23.67 1.42 15.17
CA THR A 67 24.35 0.49 16.08
C THR A 67 25.85 0.52 15.80
N SER A 68 26.65 0.24 16.82
CA SER A 68 28.10 0.15 16.68
C SER A 68 28.64 -1.10 17.36
N GLU A 69 29.61 -1.73 16.72
CA GLU A 69 30.26 -2.95 17.20
C GLU A 69 31.78 -2.80 17.13
N ALA A 70 32.51 -3.39 18.07
CA ALA A 70 33.97 -3.46 18.00
C ALA A 70 34.36 -4.77 17.32
N ILE A 71 35.05 -4.67 16.17
CA ILE A 71 35.43 -5.81 15.35
C ILE A 71 36.95 -5.84 15.26
N TYR A 72 37.55 -6.99 15.55
CA TYR A 72 38.99 -7.17 15.38
C TYR A 72 39.32 -7.41 13.92
N LEU A 73 40.07 -6.50 13.31
CA LEU A 73 40.46 -6.59 11.91
C LEU A 73 41.95 -6.93 11.81
N ARG A 74 42.25 -7.87 10.91
CA ARG A 74 43.63 -8.23 10.56
C ARG A 74 44.00 -7.64 9.23
N SER A 75 45.21 -7.11 9.16
CA SER A 75 45.80 -6.49 7.98
C SER A 75 44.94 -5.39 7.34
N ILE A 76 44.56 -4.40 8.15
CA ILE A 76 43.69 -3.30 7.73
C ILE A 76 44.30 -2.58 6.52
N ASN A 77 43.49 -2.37 5.48
CA ASN A 77 43.88 -1.67 4.25
C ASN A 77 45.09 -2.27 3.53
N GLY A 78 45.31 -3.59 3.69
CA GLY A 78 46.38 -4.31 3.02
C GLY A 78 47.74 -4.28 3.74
N ASP A 79 47.85 -3.58 4.87
CA ASP A 79 49.08 -3.58 5.68
C ASP A 79 49.13 -4.83 6.57
N SER A 80 50.00 -5.78 6.22
CA SER A 80 50.14 -7.05 6.95
C SER A 80 50.45 -6.93 8.45
N GLY A 81 51.00 -5.79 8.91
CA GLY A 81 51.35 -5.55 10.30
C GLY A 81 50.24 -4.92 11.14
N ARG A 82 49.20 -4.35 10.51
CA ARG A 82 48.13 -3.62 11.21
C ARG A 82 46.97 -4.53 11.57
N ASN A 83 47.02 -5.04 12.81
CA ASN A 83 45.96 -5.83 13.40
C ASN A 83 45.41 -5.12 14.64
N GLU A 84 44.22 -4.53 14.53
CA GLU A 84 43.65 -3.68 15.57
C GLU A 84 42.13 -3.87 15.66
N TRP A 85 41.58 -3.50 16.82
CA TRP A 85 40.14 -3.40 17.01
C TRP A 85 39.64 -2.13 16.33
N ALA A 86 38.73 -2.28 15.38
CA ALA A 86 38.05 -1.19 14.71
C ALA A 86 36.61 -1.10 15.17
N LYS A 87 36.11 0.11 15.36
CA LYS A 87 34.69 0.34 15.62
C LYS A 87 33.95 0.40 14.30
N SER A 88 33.02 -0.52 14.09
CA SER A 88 32.13 -0.56 12.94
C SER A 88 30.79 0.06 13.29
N TYR A 89 30.16 0.72 12.32
CA TYR A 89 28.82 1.27 12.43
C TYR A 89 27.88 0.62 11.42
N THR A 90 26.65 0.34 11.84
CA THR A 90 25.57 -0.12 10.96
C THR A 90 24.32 0.70 11.25
N ALA A 91 23.69 1.22 10.20
CA ALA A 91 22.45 1.98 10.31
C ALA A 91 21.28 1.17 9.74
N LYS A 92 20.15 1.21 10.44
CA LYS A 92 18.88 0.64 10.01
C LYS A 92 17.83 1.73 9.92
N LEU A 93 17.01 1.73 8.88
CA LEU A 93 15.91 2.66 8.69
C LEU A 93 14.63 1.92 8.32
N ASP A 94 13.56 2.16 9.06
CA ASP A 94 12.25 1.57 8.80
C ASP A 94 11.30 2.64 8.23
N VAL A 95 10.82 2.40 7.01
CA VAL A 95 9.88 3.27 6.30
C VAL A 95 8.48 2.71 6.47
N ASN A 96 7.67 3.36 7.30
CA ASN A 96 6.27 2.99 7.49
C ASN A 96 5.39 3.74 6.48
N TYR A 97 4.49 3.03 5.81
CA TYR A 97 3.58 3.62 4.82
C TYR A 97 2.21 2.94 4.84
N LEU A 98 1.23 3.61 4.24
CA LEU A 98 -0.16 3.14 4.15
C LEU A 98 -0.51 2.81 2.71
N THR A 99 -1.17 1.68 2.49
CA THR A 99 -1.78 1.31 1.21
C THR A 99 -3.30 1.33 1.33
N ASP A 100 -3.96 1.64 0.23
CA ASP A 100 -5.40 1.51 0.02
C ASP A 100 -5.64 0.35 -0.93
N GLU A 101 -6.23 -0.73 -0.41
CA GLU A 101 -6.57 -1.92 -1.16
C GLU A 101 -8.07 -1.99 -1.35
N LYS A 102 -8.50 -2.22 -2.60
CA LYS A 102 -9.89 -2.44 -2.96
C LYS A 102 -10.09 -3.84 -3.50
N GLU A 103 -10.85 -4.64 -2.78
CA GLU A 103 -11.17 -6.02 -3.15
C GLU A 103 -12.63 -6.13 -3.63
N LEU A 104 -12.84 -6.91 -4.69
CA LEU A 104 -14.14 -7.47 -5.04
C LEU A 104 -14.29 -8.82 -4.36
N LEU A 105 -15.26 -8.93 -3.47
CA LEU A 105 -15.72 -10.18 -2.88
C LEU A 105 -16.85 -10.73 -3.73
N ILE A 106 -16.63 -11.89 -4.35
CA ILE A 106 -17.66 -12.63 -5.07
C ILE A 106 -18.09 -13.79 -4.20
N ILE A 107 -19.31 -13.72 -3.68
CA ILE A 107 -19.89 -14.75 -2.81
C ILE A 107 -20.88 -15.56 -3.64
N THR A 108 -20.56 -16.82 -3.88
CA THR A 108 -21.44 -17.79 -4.56
C THR A 108 -22.02 -18.74 -3.51
N THR A 109 -23.35 -18.81 -3.43
CA THR A 109 -24.03 -19.75 -2.53
C THR A 109 -24.58 -20.91 -3.34
N ARG A 110 -24.15 -22.14 -3.07
CA ARG A 110 -24.65 -23.35 -3.74
C ARG A 110 -25.86 -23.97 -3.05
N ALA A 111 -26.39 -23.31 -2.00
CA ALA A 111 -27.49 -23.80 -1.18
C ALA A 111 -28.90 -23.60 -1.79
N VAL A 112 -29.04 -22.72 -2.78
CA VAL A 112 -30.32 -22.46 -3.45
C VAL A 112 -30.04 -22.38 -4.94
N GLU A 113 -30.69 -23.23 -5.74
CA GLU A 113 -30.60 -23.15 -7.19
C GLU A 113 -31.03 -21.75 -7.66
N SER A 114 -30.31 -21.19 -8.63
CA SER A 114 -30.66 -19.94 -9.33
C SER A 114 -30.37 -18.62 -8.59
N ARG A 115 -29.69 -18.61 -7.44
CA ARG A 115 -29.32 -17.33 -6.80
C ARG A 115 -28.09 -16.72 -7.47
N ALA A 116 -28.23 -15.49 -7.95
CA ALA A 116 -27.10 -14.73 -8.50
C ALA A 116 -26.00 -14.50 -7.45
N PRO A 117 -24.71 -14.49 -7.84
CA PRO A 117 -23.61 -14.21 -6.93
C PRO A 117 -23.74 -12.81 -6.33
N VAL A 118 -23.43 -12.69 -5.04
CA VAL A 118 -23.38 -11.39 -4.36
C VAL A 118 -21.98 -10.83 -4.52
N ILE A 119 -21.87 -9.70 -5.20
CA ILE A 119 -20.61 -8.98 -5.39
C ILE A 119 -20.58 -7.82 -4.40
N LYS A 120 -19.53 -7.75 -3.56
CA LYS A 120 -19.30 -6.64 -2.64
C LYS A 120 -17.92 -6.03 -2.88
N GLU A 121 -17.87 -4.72 -2.98
CA GLU A 121 -16.62 -3.97 -2.94
C GLU A 121 -16.23 -3.72 -1.47
N VAL A 122 -14.99 -4.03 -1.10
CA VAL A 122 -14.44 -3.78 0.23
C VAL A 122 -13.16 -2.97 0.08
N GLU A 123 -13.08 -1.87 0.83
CA GLU A 123 -11.90 -1.01 0.89
C GLU A 123 -11.20 -1.23 2.24
N LYS A 124 -9.88 -1.43 2.20
CA LYS A 124 -9.04 -1.64 3.37
C LYS A 124 -7.84 -0.71 3.31
N LYS A 125 -7.46 -0.20 4.47
CA LYS A 125 -6.21 0.55 4.64
C LYS A 125 -5.23 -0.30 5.41
N LEU A 126 -4.13 -0.68 4.78
CA LEU A 126 -3.11 -1.53 5.40
C LEU A 126 -1.86 -0.73 5.74
N ARG A 127 -1.22 -1.11 6.85
CA ARG A 127 0.07 -0.56 7.28
C ARG A 127 1.17 -1.50 6.86
N HIS A 128 2.15 -0.97 6.15
CA HIS A 128 3.35 -1.70 5.75
C HIS A 128 4.59 -1.00 6.31
N ALA A 129 5.66 -1.78 6.44
CA ALA A 129 6.97 -1.31 6.84
C ALA A 129 8.02 -1.90 5.92
N GLN A 130 8.86 -1.05 5.33
CA GLN A 130 10.02 -1.45 4.55
C GLN A 130 11.30 -1.11 5.33
N SER A 131 12.08 -2.12 5.66
CA SER A 131 13.36 -1.95 6.34
C SER A 131 14.52 -1.81 5.34
N PHE A 132 15.44 -0.90 5.64
CA PHE A 132 16.71 -0.72 4.96
C PHE A 132 17.85 -0.87 5.96
N VAL A 133 18.93 -1.49 5.52
CA VAL A 133 20.18 -1.60 6.28
C VAL A 133 21.30 -1.02 5.43
N SER A 134 22.20 -0.28 6.08
CA SER A 134 23.37 0.29 5.44
C SER A 134 24.28 -0.80 4.90
N ASP A 135 24.83 -0.61 3.70
CA ASP A 135 25.72 -1.57 3.04
C ASP A 135 27.13 -1.01 2.92
N PRO A 136 28.07 -1.50 3.75
CA PRO A 136 29.44 -1.00 3.73
C PRO A 136 30.17 -1.22 2.40
N SER A 137 29.72 -2.13 1.54
CA SER A 137 30.38 -2.37 0.25
C SER A 137 30.33 -1.17 -0.71
N GLU A 138 29.44 -0.20 -0.45
CA GLU A 138 29.26 1.01 -1.26
C GLU A 138 30.01 2.25 -0.68
N GLY A 139 30.75 2.11 0.44
CA GLY A 139 31.31 3.23 1.23
C GLY A 139 32.82 3.25 1.48
N GLY A 140 33.30 4.33 2.13
CA GLY A 140 34.67 4.50 2.59
C GLY A 140 35.00 3.51 3.71
N THR A 141 35.90 2.56 3.43
CA THR A 141 35.91 1.30 4.17
C THR A 141 37.28 0.90 4.70
N ALA A 142 37.25 0.27 5.89
CA ALA A 142 38.33 -0.60 6.34
C ALA A 142 38.09 -2.01 5.78
N ALA A 143 39.08 -2.56 5.06
CA ALA A 143 39.06 -3.93 4.56
C ALA A 143 40.02 -4.82 5.36
N GLY A 144 39.54 -5.95 5.89
CA GLY A 144 40.38 -6.98 6.49
C GLY A 144 40.98 -7.94 5.45
N ARG A 145 42.00 -8.71 5.83
CA ARG A 145 42.71 -9.69 4.97
C ARG A 145 41.79 -10.79 4.38
N SER A 146 40.62 -11.01 4.95
CA SER A 146 39.62 -11.95 4.42
C SER A 146 38.78 -11.24 3.36
N HIS A 147 38.76 -11.81 2.15
CA HIS A 147 38.12 -11.26 0.96
C HIS A 147 36.76 -10.58 1.26
N ARG A 148 36.68 -9.28 0.92
CA ARG A 148 35.43 -8.53 0.67
C ARG A 148 34.55 -8.20 1.90
N GLN A 149 35.10 -8.17 3.12
CA GLN A 149 34.38 -7.63 4.27
C GLN A 149 34.72 -6.15 4.44
N TYR A 150 33.69 -5.33 4.28
CA TYR A 150 33.73 -3.88 4.36
C TYR A 150 32.93 -3.43 5.58
N TYR A 151 33.38 -2.35 6.23
CA TYR A 151 32.71 -1.77 7.39
C TYR A 151 32.73 -0.25 7.30
N PHE A 152 31.63 0.39 7.69
CA PHE A 152 31.63 1.83 7.90
C PHE A 152 32.39 2.17 9.17
N THR A 153 33.38 3.06 9.04
CA THR A 153 34.16 3.57 10.17
C THR A 153 33.57 4.84 10.78
N SER A 154 32.57 5.44 10.11
CA SER A 154 31.84 6.63 10.57
C SER A 154 30.34 6.33 10.69
N ARG A 155 29.71 6.93 11.70
CA ARG A 155 28.25 6.92 11.88
C ARG A 155 27.57 7.64 10.72
N GLU A 156 28.11 8.78 10.31
CA GLU A 156 27.55 9.67 9.30
C GLU A 156 27.49 8.97 7.93
N GLU A 157 28.50 8.17 7.59
CA GLU A 157 28.53 7.40 6.35
C GLU A 157 27.44 6.32 6.33
N ALA A 158 27.30 5.53 7.40
CA ALA A 158 26.26 4.51 7.51
C ALA A 158 24.85 5.13 7.42
N VAL A 159 24.65 6.29 8.06
CA VAL A 159 23.39 7.05 8.01
C VAL A 159 23.11 7.59 6.61
N LYS A 160 24.13 8.13 5.93
CA LYS A 160 23.99 8.66 4.57
C LYS A 160 23.61 7.57 3.58
N ASP A 161 24.24 6.40 3.68
CA ASP A 161 23.97 5.25 2.83
C ASP A 161 22.51 4.78 2.96
N VAL A 162 22.06 4.48 4.19
CA VAL A 162 20.71 3.97 4.41
C VAL A 162 19.63 4.97 3.99
N ARG A 163 19.88 6.28 4.18
CA ARG A 163 18.98 7.35 3.70
C ARG A 163 18.95 7.43 2.18
N ALA A 164 20.08 7.28 1.51
CA ALA A 164 20.13 7.27 0.05
C ALA A 164 19.31 6.10 -0.52
N ARG A 165 19.47 4.90 0.06
CA ARG A 165 18.70 3.70 -0.31
C ARG A 165 17.20 3.89 -0.10
N ALA A 166 16.78 4.37 1.07
CA ALA A 166 15.38 4.66 1.33
C ALA A 166 14.82 5.74 0.40
N ARG A 167 15.59 6.79 0.09
CA ARG A 167 15.18 7.84 -0.85
C ARG A 167 14.95 7.30 -2.25
N ILE A 168 15.83 6.45 -2.76
CA ILE A 168 15.69 5.81 -4.07
C ILE A 168 14.41 4.96 -4.10
N TRP A 169 14.20 4.14 -3.07
CA TRP A 169 12.98 3.33 -2.98
C TRP A 169 11.72 4.19 -2.92
N ILE A 170 11.68 5.25 -2.09
CA ILE A 170 10.54 6.18 -2.03
C ILE A 170 10.29 6.81 -3.40
N GLN A 171 11.33 7.19 -4.14
CA GLN A 171 11.20 7.73 -5.49
C GLN A 171 10.60 6.71 -6.47
N GLN A 172 11.02 5.44 -6.40
CA GLN A 172 10.45 4.36 -7.21
C GLN A 172 8.97 4.13 -6.88
N GLN A 173 8.59 4.21 -5.60
CA GLN A 173 7.21 4.01 -5.16
C GLN A 173 6.27 5.17 -5.53
N LYS A 174 6.78 6.33 -5.95
CA LYS A 174 5.92 7.46 -6.37
C LYS A 174 4.98 7.11 -7.53
N ALA A 175 5.37 6.15 -8.38
CA ALA A 175 4.54 5.69 -9.48
C ALA A 175 3.30 4.92 -9.04
N VAL A 176 3.28 4.39 -7.80
CA VAL A 176 2.20 3.57 -7.24
C VAL A 176 1.35 4.37 -6.24
N LEU A 177 1.54 5.69 -6.18
CA LEU A 177 0.71 6.56 -5.34
C LEU A 177 -0.73 6.57 -5.85
N CYS A 178 -1.69 6.59 -4.92
CA CYS A 178 -3.09 6.72 -5.27
C CYS A 178 -3.33 8.03 -6.02
N GLU A 179 -3.93 7.95 -7.21
CA GLU A 179 -4.36 9.14 -7.93
C GLU A 179 -5.41 9.89 -7.08
N GLU A 180 -5.18 11.18 -6.83
CA GLU A 180 -6.18 12.04 -6.24
C GLU A 180 -7.40 12.03 -7.18
N LYS A 181 -8.52 11.45 -6.72
CA LYS A 181 -9.79 11.58 -7.42
C LYS A 181 -10.13 13.07 -7.46
N LYS A 182 -9.87 13.72 -8.60
CA LYS A 182 -10.41 15.05 -8.92
C LYS A 182 -11.93 15.01 -9.02
#